data_AF-A0AAC9HG15-F1
#
_entry.id   AF-A0AAC9HG15-F1
#
_cell.length_a   1.000
_cell.length_b   1.000
_cell.length_c   1.000
_cell.angle_alpha   90.00
_cell.angle_beta   90.00
_cell.angle_gamma   90.00
#
_symmetry.space_group_name_H-M   'P 1'
#
loop_
_entity.id
_entity.type
_entity.pdbx_description
1 polymer ?
#
loop_
_entity_poly.entity_id
_entity_poly.type
_entity_poly.pdbx_seq_one_letter_code
_entity_poly.pdbx_strand_id
1 'polypeptide(L)'
;MTEAELRQLKEEIRAEILAELKQHVRLVPIPQPRPNVWGSVRAEAEKRLAGKFNTQTQYQIIMAISTVIRAALRVHATKDLAEEHAEAAQKIARTILDLIDEYTQSRTEASSGAA
;
A
#
# COMPACT_ATOMS: atom_id res chain seq x y z
N MET A 1 -35.05 41.44 23.59
CA MET A 1 -34.17 41.03 22.49
C MET A 1 -35.02 40.84 21.25
N THR A 2 -34.84 41.69 20.25
CA THR A 2 -35.62 41.67 19.00
C THR A 2 -35.05 40.65 18.02
N GLU A 3 -35.83 40.23 17.04
CA GLU A 3 -35.38 39.28 16.01
C GLU A 3 -34.19 39.84 15.21
N ALA A 4 -34.10 41.17 15.08
CA ALA A 4 -32.99 41.87 14.42
C ALA A 4 -31.69 41.77 15.22
N GLU A 5 -31.74 42.01 16.54
CA GLU A 5 -30.59 41.86 17.45
C GLU A 5 -30.06 40.41 17.46
N LEU A 6 -30.97 39.44 17.36
CA LEU A 6 -30.63 38.01 17.34
C LEU A 6 -29.94 37.59 16.04
N ARG A 7 -30.33 38.18 14.90
CA ARG A 7 -29.66 37.97 13.60
C ARG A 7 -28.27 38.60 13.57
N GLN A 8 -28.13 39.80 14.13
CA GLN A 8 -26.85 40.50 14.17
C GLN A 8 -25.82 39.74 15.04
N LEU A 9 -26.24 39.29 16.22
CA LEU A 9 -25.38 38.50 17.10
C LEU A 9 -24.94 37.16 16.47
N LYS A 10 -25.80 36.52 15.68
CA LYS A 10 -25.45 35.29 14.95
C LYS A 10 -24.39 35.53 13.88
N GLU A 11 -24.45 36.63 13.16
CA GLU A 11 -23.45 36.98 12.16
C GLU A 11 -22.11 37.36 12.80
N GLU A 12 -22.12 38.08 13.92
CA GLU A 12 -20.91 38.42 14.67
C GLU A 12 -20.20 37.16 15.20
N ILE A 13 -20.95 36.24 15.84
CA ILE A 13 -20.40 34.96 16.32
C ILE A 13 -19.85 34.13 15.15
N ARG A 14 -20.55 34.11 14.01
CA ARG A 14 -20.09 33.37 12.82
C ARG A 14 -18.79 33.95 12.27
N ALA A 15 -18.66 35.27 12.26
CA ALA A 15 -17.46 35.96 11.81
C ALA A 15 -16.27 35.69 12.74
N GLU A 16 -16.47 35.71 14.06
CA GLU A 16 -15.44 35.39 15.05
C GLU A 16 -14.97 33.94 14.94
N ILE A 17 -15.89 32.97 14.83
CA ILE A 17 -15.54 31.54 14.64
C ILE A 17 -14.71 31.35 13.36
N LEU A 18 -15.08 32.01 12.26
CA LEU A 18 -14.33 31.92 11.00
C LEU A 18 -12.94 32.57 11.09
N ALA A 19 -12.81 33.67 11.82
CA ALA A 19 -11.53 34.33 12.06
C ALA A 19 -10.60 33.47 12.92
N GLU A 20 -11.15 32.87 13.98
CA GLU A 20 -10.42 31.99 14.89
C GLU A 20 -9.99 30.70 14.20
N LEU A 21 -10.87 30.08 13.39
CA LEU A 21 -10.53 28.93 12.57
C LEU A 21 -9.38 29.23 11.61
N LYS A 22 -9.40 30.39 10.93
CA LYS A 22 -8.32 30.80 10.03
C LYS A 22 -6.99 31.02 10.76
N GLN A 23 -7.01 31.56 11.98
CA GLN A 23 -5.80 31.75 12.80
C GLN A 23 -5.27 30.43 13.36
N HIS A 24 -6.14 29.45 13.62
CA HIS A 24 -5.77 28.15 14.21
C HIS A 24 -5.48 27.06 13.19
N VAL A 25 -5.68 27.30 11.89
CA VAL A 25 -5.07 26.48 10.84
C VAL A 25 -3.58 26.79 10.82
N ARG A 26 -2.83 26.22 11.78
CA ARG A 26 -1.43 25.90 11.54
C ARG A 26 -1.43 25.08 10.26
N LEU A 27 -0.79 25.59 9.22
CA LEU A 27 -0.47 24.84 8.01
C LEU A 27 0.33 23.61 8.46
N VAL A 28 -0.36 22.51 8.75
CA VAL A 28 0.27 21.22 8.93
C VAL A 28 0.89 20.92 7.56
N PRO A 29 2.21 20.76 7.46
CA PRO A 29 2.83 20.41 6.21
C PRO A 29 2.11 19.18 5.67
N ILE A 30 1.53 19.28 4.48
CA ILE A 30 0.95 18.11 3.81
C ILE A 30 2.12 17.12 3.68
N PRO A 31 2.06 15.94 4.32
CA PRO A 31 3.14 14.97 4.19
C PRO A 31 3.30 14.66 2.71
N GLN A 32 4.51 14.74 2.18
CA GLN A 32 4.75 14.33 0.80
C GLN A 32 4.25 12.88 0.62
N PRO A 33 3.57 12.57 -0.50
CA PRO A 33 3.09 11.21 -0.74
C PRO A 33 4.27 10.25 -0.68
N ARG A 34 4.22 9.31 0.26
CA ARG A 34 5.27 8.30 0.39
C ARG A 34 5.25 7.38 -0.84
N PRO A 35 6.42 6.95 -1.35
CA PRO A 35 6.47 6.01 -2.46
C PRO A 35 5.76 4.71 -2.07
N ASN A 36 4.79 4.28 -2.88
CA ASN A 36 4.05 3.04 -2.66
C ASN A 36 4.83 1.82 -3.20
N VAL A 37 5.99 1.54 -2.60
CA VAL A 37 6.88 0.44 -3.00
C VAL A 37 6.14 -0.90 -2.98
N TRP A 38 5.44 -1.19 -1.87
CA TRP A 38 4.70 -2.43 -1.73
C TRP A 38 3.58 -2.58 -2.76
N GLY A 39 2.85 -1.50 -3.06
CA GLY A 39 1.79 -1.53 -4.06
C GLY A 39 2.30 -1.92 -5.44
N SER A 40 3.47 -1.41 -5.84
CA SER A 40 4.11 -1.78 -7.10
C SER A 40 4.51 -3.27 -7.13
N VAL A 41 5.20 -3.74 -6.08
CA VAL A 41 5.61 -5.15 -5.96
C VAL A 41 4.40 -6.09 -5.97
N ARG A 42 3.36 -5.74 -5.20
CA ARG A 42 2.13 -6.51 -5.10
C ARG A 42 1.41 -6.62 -6.44
N ALA A 43 1.28 -5.50 -7.17
CA ALA A 43 0.61 -5.50 -8.46
C ALA A 43 1.34 -6.37 -9.50
N GLU A 44 2.68 -6.36 -9.50
CA GLU A 44 3.49 -7.24 -10.34
C GLU A 44 3.26 -8.72 -9.98
N ALA A 45 3.28 -9.05 -8.69
CA ALA A 45 3.02 -10.41 -8.22
C ALA A 45 1.60 -10.89 -8.56
N GLU A 46 0.58 -10.06 -8.33
CA GLU A 46 -0.82 -10.36 -8.68
C GLU A 46 -0.95 -10.66 -10.18
N LYS A 47 -0.36 -9.83 -11.04
CA LYS A 47 -0.36 -10.05 -12.49
C LYS A 47 0.32 -11.36 -12.87
N ARG A 48 1.45 -11.69 -12.24
CA ARG A 48 2.25 -12.89 -12.58
C ARG A 48 1.62 -14.19 -12.10
N LEU A 49 0.84 -14.14 -11.02
CA LEU A 49 0.13 -15.28 -10.43
C LEU A 49 -1.28 -15.48 -10.99
N ALA A 50 -1.84 -14.46 -11.65
CA ALA A 50 -3.17 -14.51 -12.25
C ALA A 50 -3.31 -15.70 -13.21
N GLY A 51 -4.38 -16.48 -13.04
CA GLY A 51 -4.67 -17.66 -13.87
C GLY A 51 -3.82 -18.90 -13.58
N LYS A 52 -2.72 -18.79 -12.81
CA LYS A 52 -1.89 -19.95 -12.42
C LYS A 52 -2.38 -20.64 -11.16
N PHE A 53 -2.97 -19.86 -10.24
CA PHE A 53 -3.42 -20.34 -8.94
C PHE A 53 -4.82 -19.80 -8.62
N ASN A 54 -5.53 -20.44 -7.69
CA ASN A 54 -6.76 -19.88 -7.13
C ASN A 54 -6.49 -18.66 -6.23
N THR A 55 -7.52 -17.84 -5.99
CA THR A 55 -7.41 -16.58 -5.22
C THR A 55 -6.78 -16.75 -3.85
N GLN A 56 -7.13 -17.83 -3.12
CA GLN A 56 -6.59 -18.09 -1.79
C GLN A 56 -5.08 -18.34 -1.82
N THR A 57 -4.61 -19.14 -2.78
CA THR A 57 -3.20 -19.47 -2.95
C THR A 57 -2.41 -18.24 -3.41
N GLN A 58 -2.97 -17.44 -4.33
CA GLN A 58 -2.36 -16.17 -4.75
C GLN A 58 -2.16 -15.24 -3.54
N TYR A 59 -3.18 -15.09 -2.70
CA TYR A 59 -3.10 -14.29 -1.48
C TYR A 59 -2.01 -14.79 -0.52
N GLN A 60 -1.94 -16.11 -0.31
CA GLN A 60 -0.91 -16.71 0.55
C GLN A 60 0.51 -16.45 0.03
N ILE A 61 0.73 -16.59 -1.29
CA ILE A 61 2.03 -16.30 -1.92
C ILE A 61 2.39 -14.83 -1.74
N ILE A 62 1.46 -13.91 -1.99
CA ILE A 62 1.68 -12.46 -1.82
C ILE A 62 2.02 -12.12 -0.37
N MET A 63 1.34 -12.73 0.60
CA MET A 63 1.63 -12.55 2.02
C MET A 63 2.98 -13.13 2.44
N ALA A 64 3.40 -14.24 1.85
CA ALA A 64 4.73 -14.80 2.05
C ALA A 64 5.81 -13.86 1.51
N ILE A 65 5.65 -13.35 0.29
CA ILE A 65 6.55 -12.34 -0.32
C ILE A 65 6.65 -11.11 0.58
N SER A 66 5.52 -10.57 1.03
CA SER A 66 5.45 -9.44 1.99
C SER A 66 6.28 -9.70 3.25
N THR A 67 6.18 -10.91 3.80
CA THR A 67 6.88 -11.30 5.03
C THR A 67 8.38 -11.40 4.81
N VAL A 68 8.81 -12.03 3.70
CA VAL A 68 10.24 -12.14 3.36
C VAL A 68 10.85 -10.78 3.13
N ILE A 69 10.20 -9.89 2.38
CA ILE A 69 10.69 -8.52 2.13
C ILE A 69 10.85 -7.76 3.45
N ARG A 70 9.84 -7.78 4.31
CA ARG A 70 9.90 -7.11 5.62
C ARG A 70 11.05 -7.63 6.48
N ALA A 71 11.23 -8.96 6.54
CA ALA A 71 12.31 -9.57 7.30
C ALA A 71 13.70 -9.22 6.70
N ALA A 72 13.87 -9.34 5.39
CA ALA A 72 15.14 -9.09 4.70
C ALA A 72 15.58 -7.63 4.79
N LEU A 73 14.64 -6.69 4.67
CA LEU A 73 14.91 -5.25 4.72
C LEU A 73 14.81 -4.68 6.14
N ARG A 74 14.54 -5.53 7.14
CA ARG A 74 14.40 -5.17 8.57
C ARG A 74 13.36 -4.08 8.80
N VAL A 75 12.25 -4.16 8.09
CA VAL A 75 11.13 -3.22 8.17
C VAL A 75 9.94 -3.89 8.85
N HIS A 76 9.29 -3.20 9.80
CA HIS A 76 8.18 -3.77 10.57
C HIS A 76 6.90 -3.97 9.75
N ALA A 77 6.52 -3.00 8.90
CA ALA A 77 5.37 -3.10 8.01
C ALA A 77 5.70 -2.68 6.56
N THR A 78 4.96 -3.20 5.58
CA THR A 78 5.21 -2.88 4.16
C THR A 78 4.96 -1.42 3.81
N LYS A 79 4.12 -0.72 4.58
CA LYS A 79 3.91 0.74 4.48
C LYS A 79 5.12 1.56 4.93
N ASP A 80 6.05 0.94 5.64
CA ASP A 80 7.27 1.59 6.13
C ASP A 80 8.45 1.38 5.15
N LEU A 81 8.20 0.74 4.00
CA LEU A 81 9.18 0.69 2.90
C LEU A 81 9.40 2.12 2.38
N ALA A 82 10.67 2.46 2.20
CA ALA A 82 11.13 3.75 1.74
C ALA A 82 11.61 3.59 0.29
N GLU A 83 11.87 4.69 -0.40
CA GLU A 83 12.30 4.66 -1.80
C GLU A 83 13.58 3.85 -2.01
N GLU A 84 14.54 3.95 -1.07
CA GLU A 84 15.78 3.17 -1.04
C GLU A 84 15.55 1.65 -1.00
N HIS A 85 14.40 1.21 -0.49
CA HIS A 85 14.02 -0.21 -0.41
C HIS A 85 13.45 -0.74 -1.73
N ALA A 86 13.11 0.12 -2.70
CA ALA A 86 12.31 -0.25 -3.86
C ALA A 86 12.97 -1.34 -4.72
N GLU A 87 14.24 -1.15 -5.08
CA GLU A 87 14.98 -2.08 -5.93
C GLU A 87 15.15 -3.44 -5.22
N ALA A 88 15.53 -3.43 -3.95
CA ALA A 88 15.74 -4.65 -3.17
C ALA A 88 14.42 -5.43 -2.98
N ALA A 89 13.32 -4.74 -2.68
CA ALA A 89 12.01 -5.35 -2.55
C ALA A 89 11.54 -6.00 -3.86
N GLN A 90 11.73 -5.33 -5.00
CA GLN A 90 11.42 -5.87 -6.32
C GLN A 90 12.28 -7.10 -6.64
N LYS A 91 13.59 -7.04 -6.37
CA LYS A 91 14.51 -8.15 -6.61
C LYS A 91 14.11 -9.39 -5.81
N ILE A 92 13.83 -9.23 -4.52
CA ILE A 92 13.38 -10.34 -3.66
C ILE A 92 12.08 -10.95 -4.20
N ALA A 93 11.08 -10.12 -4.52
CA ALA A 93 9.81 -10.60 -5.04
C ALA A 93 9.97 -11.37 -6.35
N ARG A 94 10.77 -10.84 -7.29
CA ARG A 94 11.05 -11.49 -8.58
C ARG A 94 11.73 -12.84 -8.38
N THR A 95 12.77 -12.91 -7.55
CA THR A 95 13.45 -14.19 -7.27
C THR A 95 12.48 -15.24 -6.71
N ILE A 96 11.58 -14.87 -5.79
CA ILE A 96 10.57 -15.81 -5.27
C ILE A 96 9.62 -16.26 -6.38
N LEU A 97 9.14 -15.33 -7.21
CA LEU A 97 8.22 -15.64 -8.30
C LEU A 97 8.88 -16.50 -9.40
N ASP A 98 10.15 -16.24 -9.71
CA ASP A 98 10.94 -17.04 -10.65
C ASP A 98 11.08 -18.48 -10.14
N LEU A 99 11.37 -18.67 -8.85
CA LEU A 99 11.44 -20.01 -8.23
C LEU A 99 10.08 -20.75 -8.26
N ILE A 100 8.98 -20.03 -8.07
CA ILE A 100 7.63 -20.62 -8.19
C ILE A 100 7.35 -21.05 -9.63
N ASP A 101 7.71 -20.20 -10.60
CA ASP A 101 7.53 -20.50 -12.02
C ASP A 101 8.38 -21.73 -12.43
N GLU A 102 9.64 -21.80 -12.00
CA GLU A 102 10.52 -22.94 -12.24
C GLU A 102 9.94 -24.23 -11.64
N TYR A 103 9.56 -24.20 -10.36
CA TYR A 103 8.99 -25.36 -9.68
C TYR A 103 7.68 -25.87 -10.33
N THR A 104 6.82 -24.96 -10.79
CA THR A 104 5.56 -25.33 -11.45
C THR A 104 5.78 -25.88 -12.86
N GLN A 105 6.76 -25.37 -13.62
CA GLN A 105 7.14 -25.91 -14.92
C GLN A 105 7.72 -27.33 -14.80
N SER A 106 8.70 -27.54 -13.92
CA SER A 106 9.33 -28.87 -13.73
C SER A 106 8.32 -29.93 -13.30
N ARG A 107 7.33 -29.57 -12.49
CA ARG A 107 6.26 -30.49 -12.08
C ARG A 107 5.32 -30.86 -13.23
N THR A 108 5.06 -29.92 -14.15
CA THR A 108 4.23 -30.17 -15.32
C THR A 108 4.92 -31.12 -16.30
N GLU A 109 6.21 -30.90 -16.55
CA GLU A 109 7.03 -31.75 -17.41
C GLU A 109 7.14 -33.19 -16.87
N ALA A 110 7.42 -33.34 -15.57
CA ALA A 110 7.48 -34.64 -14.90
C ALA A 110 6.15 -35.41 -14.97
N SER A 111 5.01 -34.70 -14.95
CA SER A 111 3.68 -35.30 -15.10
C SER A 111 3.37 -35.72 -16.54
N SER A 112 3.96 -35.06 -17.55
CA SER A 112 3.73 -35.35 -18.97
C SER A 112 4.62 -36.46 -19.54
N GLY A 113 5.79 -36.70 -18.95
CA GLY A 113 6.73 -37.76 -19.38
C GLY A 113 6.41 -39.15 -18.83
N ALA A 114 5.37 -39.30 -18.01
CA ALA A 114 4.95 -40.57 -17.42
C ALA A 114 3.74 -41.22 -18.12
N ALA A 115 3.36 -40.73 -19.31
CA ALA A 115 2.23 -41.21 -20.11
C ALA A 115 2.67 -42.13 -21.26
#